data_AF-A0AAE4F0X1-F1
#
_entry.id   AF-A0AAE4F0X1-F1
#
_cell.length_a   1.000
_cell.length_b   1.000
_cell.length_c   1.000
_cell.angle_alpha   90.00
_cell.angle_beta   90.00
_cell.angle_gamma   90.00
#
_symmetry.space_group_name_H-M   'P 1'
#
loop_
_entity.id
_entity.type
_entity.pdbx_description
1 polymer ?
#
loop_
_entity_poly.entity_id
_entity_poly.type
_entity_poly.pdbx_seq_one_letter_code
_entity_poly.pdbx_strand_id
1 'polypeptide(L)' 'MRITDHAPLRYLQRVDPTEAFPGERLRAMYDRARRVRRDGVEGAAYLDDETDALLVVDEMEGEIVTVLNGGPA' A
#
# COMPACT_ATOMS: atom_id res chain seq x y z
N MET A 1 8.46 -2.78 9.53
CA MET A 1 8.00 -2.77 8.14
C MET A 1 9.02 -2.07 7.26
N ARG A 2 9.53 -2.74 6.22
CA ARG A 2 10.38 -2.15 5.18
C ARG A 2 9.50 -1.71 3.99
N ILE A 3 10.01 -0.84 3.13
CA ILE A 3 9.31 -0.35 1.93
C ILE A 3 10.28 -0.51 0.78
N THR A 4 9.86 -1.22 -0.26
CA THR A 4 10.65 -1.36 -1.48
C THR A 4 10.74 -0.04 -2.25
N ASP A 5 11.80 0.16 -3.03
CA ASP A 5 12.03 1.42 -3.77
C ASP A 5 10.89 1.77 -4.75
N HIS A 6 10.13 0.77 -5.20
CA HIS A 6 9.04 0.96 -6.16
C HIS A 6 7.71 1.35 -5.51
N ALA A 7 7.48 0.99 -4.25
CA ALA A 7 6.19 1.26 -3.59
C ALA A 7 5.87 2.78 -3.48
N PRO A 8 6.81 3.67 -3.10
CA PRO A 8 6.58 5.12 -3.10
C PRO A 8 6.22 5.66 -4.48
N LEU A 9 6.90 5.20 -5.54
CA LEU A 9 6.60 5.62 -6.91
C LEU A 9 5.18 5.21 -7.33
N ARG A 10 4.75 4.00 -6.95
CA ARG A 10 3.39 3.53 -7.23
C ARG A 10 2.32 4.29 -6.46
N TYR A 11 2.60 4.67 -5.21
CA TYR A 11 1.73 5.54 -4.43
C TYR A 11 1.53 6.88 -5.13
N LEU A 12 2.62 7.55 -5.52
CA LEU A 12 2.55 8.83 -6.23
C LEU A 12 1.77 8.74 -7.55
N GLN A 13 1.93 7.63 -8.28
CA GLN A 13 1.27 7.44 -9.57
C GLN A 13 -0.24 7.15 -9.48
N ARG A 14 -0.71 6.60 -8.37
CA ARG A 14 -2.05 5.99 -8.28
C ARG A 14 -2.96 6.66 -7.25
N VAL A 15 -2.36 7.11 -6.15
CA VAL A 15 -3.09 7.62 -4.98
C VAL A 15 -2.93 9.13 -4.88
N ASP A 16 -1.70 9.63 -4.72
CA ASP A 16 -1.44 11.06 -4.54
C ASP A 16 -0.10 11.50 -5.15
N PRO A 17 -0.09 12.17 -6.33
CA PRO A 17 1.14 12.61 -6.99
C PRO A 17 1.82 13.80 -6.32
N THR A 18 1.17 14.43 -5.34
CA THR A 18 1.66 15.65 -4.68
C THR A 18 2.33 15.40 -3.32
N GLU A 19 2.27 14.17 -2.81
CA GLU A 19 2.85 13.80 -1.52
C GLU A 19 4.37 13.94 -1.53
N ALA A 20 4.90 14.74 -0.60
CA ALA A 20 6.32 15.03 -0.49
C ALA A 20 7.09 13.90 0.19
N PHE A 21 6.43 13.12 1.07
CA PHE A 21 7.05 12.05 1.85
C PHE A 21 6.29 10.71 1.72
N PRO A 22 6.24 10.13 0.51
CA PRO A 22 5.42 8.95 0.23
C PRO A 22 5.83 7.73 1.08
N GLY A 23 7.11 7.58 1.44
CA GLY A 23 7.56 6.48 2.31
C GLY A 23 6.99 6.55 3.73
N GLU A 24 6.99 7.73 4.35
CA GLU A 24 6.42 7.93 5.69
C GLU A 24 4.90 7.77 5.66
N ARG A 25 4.26 8.31 4.62
CA ARG A 25 2.83 8.14 4.36
C ARG A 25 2.46 6.66 4.28
N LEU A 26 3.20 5.85 3.54
CA LEU A 26 2.93 4.41 3.41
C LEU A 26 3.03 3.65 4.73
N ARG A 27 3.96 4.01 5.61
CA ARG A 27 4.03 3.43 6.97
C ARG A 27 2.78 3.77 7.76
N ALA A 28 2.40 5.05 7.79
CA ALA A 28 1.21 5.51 8.50
C ALA A 28 -0.09 4.89 7.96
N MET A 29 -0.15 4.62 6.65
CA MET A 29 -1.27 3.91 6.04
C MET A 29 -1.27 2.44 6.45
N TYR A 30 -0.13 1.75 6.39
CA TYR A 30 -0.04 0.36 6.81
C TYR A 30 -0.46 0.18 8.28
N ASP A 31 -0.04 1.07 9.16
CA ASP A 31 -0.33 0.99 10.60
C ASP A 31 -1.83 1.07 10.93
N ARG A 32 -2.64 1.72 10.08
CA ARG A 32 -4.10 1.81 10.22
C ARG A 32 -4.88 0.91 9.28
N ALA A 33 -4.24 0.37 8.24
CA ALA A 33 -4.90 -0.43 7.23
C ALA A 33 -5.38 -1.76 7.80
N ARG A 34 -6.53 -2.24 7.32
CA ARG A 34 -7.05 -3.56 7.67
C ARG A 34 -6.68 -4.57 6.60
N ARG A 35 -6.38 -5.79 7.03
CA ARG A 35 -6.15 -6.90 6.10
C ARG A 35 -7.45 -7.23 5.36
N VAL A 36 -7.36 -7.35 4.04
CA VAL A 36 -8.48 -7.73 3.17
C VAL A 36 -8.06 -8.89 2.26
N ARG A 37 -9.05 -9.65 1.78
CA ARG A 37 -8.83 -10.59 0.68
C ARG A 37 -9.12 -9.86 -0.62
N ARG A 38 -8.20 -9.91 -1.58
CA ARG A 38 -8.37 -9.34 -2.91
C ARG A 38 -7.98 -10.37 -3.95
N ASP A 39 -8.94 -10.74 -4.79
CA ASP A 39 -8.66 -11.68 -5.87
C ASP A 39 -7.70 -11.03 -6.89
N GLY A 40 -6.75 -11.83 -7.39
CA GLY A 40 -5.73 -11.34 -8.33
C GLY A 40 -4.56 -10.58 -7.70
N VAL A 41 -4.48 -10.48 -6.37
CA VAL A 41 -3.29 -9.97 -5.67
C VAL A 41 -2.50 -11.16 -5.12
N GLU A 42 -1.26 -11.30 -5.58
CA GLU A 42 -0.28 -12.21 -4.99
C GLU A 42 0.41 -11.49 -3.81
N GLY A 43 0.14 -11.96 -2.59
CA GLY A 43 0.65 -11.36 -1.34
C GLY A 43 -0.48 -11.05 -0.34
N ALA A 44 -0.13 -10.42 0.79
CA ALA A 44 -1.12 -9.95 1.74
C ALA A 44 -1.57 -8.53 1.40
N ALA A 45 -2.87 -8.34 1.24
CA ALA A 45 -3.46 -7.05 0.90
C ALA A 45 -3.99 -6.35 2.17
N TYR A 46 -3.63 -5.08 2.31
CA TYR A 46 -4.05 -4.21 3.41
C TYR A 46 -4.71 -2.96 2.81
N LEU A 47 -5.98 -2.73 3.14
CA LEU A 47 -6.75 -1.58 2.66
C LEU A 47 -6.74 -0.49 3.72
N ASP A 48 -6.30 0.70 3.33
CA ASP A 48 -6.53 1.93 4.09
C ASP A 48 -7.83 2.60 3.61
N ASP A 49 -8.89 2.47 4.40
CA ASP A 49 -10.21 3.01 4.06
C ASP A 49 -10.23 4.57 4.01
N GLU A 50 -9.25 5.26 4.59
CA GLU A 50 -9.16 6.74 4.55
C GLU A 50 -8.77 7.25 3.15
N THR A 51 -7.83 6.56 2.51
CA THR A 51 -7.27 6.96 1.20
C THR A 51 -7.74 6.07 0.06
N ASP A 52 -8.55 5.04 0.37
CA ASP A 52 -8.90 3.95 -0.54
C ASP A 52 -7.66 3.35 -1.22
N ALA A 53 -6.59 3.13 -0.46
CA ALA A 53 -5.35 2.59 -0.99
C ALA A 53 -5.14 1.15 -0.55
N LEU A 54 -4.79 0.29 -1.51
CA LEU A 54 -4.47 -1.11 -1.26
C LEU A 54 -2.95 -1.30 -1.25
N LEU A 55 -2.42 -1.56 -0.07
CA LEU A 55 -1.03 -1.91 0.17
C LEU A 55 -0.86 -3.42 -0.04
N VAL A 56 0.08 -3.81 -0.90
CA VAL A 56 0.46 -5.22 -1.06
C VAL A 56 1.77 -5.46 -0.31
N VAL A 57 1.72 -6.41 0.62
CA VAL A 57 2.80 -6.70 1.56
C VAL A 57 3.29 -8.13 1.36
N ASP A 58 4.61 -8.27 1.27
CA ASP A 58 5.28 -9.55 1.44
C ASP A 58 5.43 -9.80 2.95
N GLU A 59 4.64 -10.75 3.48
CA GLU A 59 4.66 -11.07 4.92
C GLU A 59 5.90 -11.88 5.34
N MET A 60 6.57 -12.56 4.41
CA MET A 60 7.79 -13.31 4.73
C MET A 60 8.95 -12.36 5.03
N GLU A 61 9.11 -11.34 4.19
CA GLU A 61 10.18 -10.34 4.32
C GLU A 61 9.77 -9.12 5.15
N GLY A 62 8.46 -8.94 5.39
CA GLY A 62 7.90 -7.83 6.14
C GLY A 62 8.08 -6.51 5.40
N GLU A 63 7.73 -6.49 4.11
CA GLU A 63 7.94 -5.35 3.21
C GLU A 63 6.70 -4.95 2.42
N ILE A 64 6.48 -3.63 2.27
CA ILE A 64 5.49 -3.09 1.32
C ILE A 64 6.09 -3.14 -0.09
N VAL A 65 5.52 -3.98 -0.95
CA VAL A 65 6.02 -4.26 -2.30
C VAL A 65 5.42 -3.30 -3.33
N THR A 66 4.13 -3.01 -3.22
CA THR A 66 3.44 -2.13 -4.16
C THR A 66 2.18 -1.54 -3.54
N VAL A 67 1.66 -0.50 -4.21
CA VAL A 67 0.45 0.21 -3.83
C VAL A 67 -0.47 0.28 -5.03
N LEU A 68 -1.75 -0.01 -4.82
CA LEU A 68 -2.82 0.04 -5.81
C LEU A 68 -3.96 0.91 -5.28
N ASN A 69 -4.89 1.30 -6.15
CA ASN A 69 -6.17 1.84 -5.68
C ASN A 69 -7.02 0.69 -5.13
N GLY A 70 -7.68 0.95 -4.01
CA GLY A 70 -8.59 0.03 -3.33
C GLY A 70 -9.69 -0.38 -4.29
N GLY A 71 -10.41 0.60 -4.84
CA GLY A 71 -11.47 0.40 -5.81
C GLY A 71 -12.59 -0.49 -5.26
N PRO A 72 -13.68 -0.72 -6.03
CA PRO A 72 -14.71 -1.65 -5.61
C PRO A 72 -14.15 -3.07 -5.50
N ALA A 73 -14.46 -3.73 -4.38
CA ALA A 73 -14.09 -5.12 -4.06
C ALA A 73 -14.60 -6.12 -5.11
#